data_AF-A0A7V4SPB0-F1
#
_entry.id   AF-A0A7V4SPB0-F1
#
_cell.length_a   1.000
_cell.length_b   1.000
_cell.length_c   1.000
_cell.angle_alpha   90.00
_cell.angle_beta   90.00
_cell.angle_gamma   90.00
#
_symmetry.space_group_name_H-M   'P 1'
#
loop_
_entity.id
_entity.type
_entity.pdbx_description
1 polymer ?
#
loop_
_entity_poly.entity_id
_entity_poly.type
_entity_poly.pdbx_seq_one_letter_code
_entity_poly.pdbx_strand_id
1 'polypeptide(L)'
;MTGTIRKAGACLILILGLIPGLWAWAEDGLEGRQNALEAPAPPAPAAAYERAANSVVPAAEILIYADDPYHAASNTFLDQALQYWGLPYEAHYDGDFSGFEAALELGGPWTLVLFGNDNYGAPESVFDALEAYVAGGGKLILNTWVINSYPGHPLWATLGVGYAVNNYDPPAPVYWWDPSHPFFTDPMAVPELTSLTGYRYGTYGQFVDPLPGFEALAGYAASPAPGQAALLLGNDGRTVYKAFLDGQNDADLDGDLILDGIELWIDLVRGVREGVVVYDVLFQDDLGRSQLCIAKKTGHYIWSLNSTGALYTGVGEVANGGTAFWTLPEDPNYIYSVYDSRRKRARAYFSNTEDGVYSSLVDRNTANNEGECSTEPQER
;
A
#
# COMPACT_ATOMS: atom_id res chain seq x y z
N MET A 1 -72.46 4.59 45.58
CA MET A 1 -71.04 4.26 45.79
C MET A 1 -70.28 4.71 44.55
N THR A 2 -69.81 5.95 44.56
CA THR A 2 -69.08 6.61 43.49
C THR A 2 -67.62 6.72 43.94
N GLY A 3 -66.72 6.01 43.27
CA GLY A 3 -65.30 5.95 43.60
C GLY A 3 -64.45 6.46 42.45
N THR A 4 -63.85 7.62 42.66
CA THR A 4 -63.01 8.40 41.75
C THR A 4 -61.60 7.78 41.63
N ILE A 5 -61.09 7.55 40.42
CA ILE A 5 -59.68 7.17 40.19
C ILE A 5 -58.86 8.46 40.03
N ARG A 6 -57.95 8.73 40.99
CA ARG A 6 -56.90 9.75 40.87
C ARG A 6 -55.64 9.09 40.29
N LYS A 7 -55.09 9.68 39.23
CA LYS A 7 -53.72 9.45 38.76
C LYS A 7 -52.73 10.00 39.78
N ALA A 8 -51.82 9.17 40.26
CA ALA A 8 -50.58 9.60 40.90
C ALA A 8 -49.44 9.30 39.93
N GLY A 9 -48.76 10.36 39.46
CA GLY A 9 -47.54 10.26 38.70
C GLY A 9 -46.39 9.88 39.63
N ALA A 10 -45.69 8.80 39.29
CA ALA A 10 -44.37 8.50 39.82
C ALA A 10 -43.35 8.94 38.75
N CYS A 11 -42.65 10.03 39.06
CA CYS A 11 -41.47 10.49 38.34
C CYS A 11 -40.32 9.57 38.74
N LEU A 12 -39.93 8.65 37.85
CA LEU A 12 -38.71 7.85 38.01
C LEU A 12 -37.54 8.73 37.56
N ILE A 13 -36.86 9.35 38.50
CA ILE A 13 -35.58 10.01 38.27
C ILE A 13 -34.55 8.90 38.06
N LEU A 14 -34.25 8.60 36.79
CA LEU A 14 -33.09 7.80 36.42
C LEU A 14 -31.87 8.72 36.59
N ILE A 15 -31.04 8.45 37.59
CA ILE A 15 -29.70 9.04 37.70
C ILE A 15 -28.86 8.34 36.64
N LEU A 16 -28.82 8.90 35.43
CA LEU A 16 -27.82 8.58 34.42
C LEU A 16 -26.49 9.17 34.88
N GLY A 17 -25.60 8.28 35.32
CA GLY A 17 -24.18 8.60 35.40
C GLY A 17 -23.67 8.93 34.01
N LEU A 18 -22.98 10.07 33.91
CA LEU A 18 -22.27 10.54 32.72
C LEU A 18 -21.28 9.46 32.24
N ILE A 19 -21.62 8.79 31.15
CA ILE A 19 -20.62 8.20 30.24
C ILE A 19 -20.53 9.20 29.07
N PRO A 20 -19.41 9.92 28.90
CA PRO A 20 -19.16 10.61 27.64
C PRO A 20 -18.84 9.56 26.58
N GLY A 21 -19.58 9.54 25.46
CA GLY A 21 -19.17 8.75 24.29
C GLY A 21 -20.22 7.88 23.59
N LEU A 22 -21.51 8.04 23.85
CA LEU A 22 -22.54 7.34 23.04
C LEU A 22 -23.36 8.35 22.23
N TRP A 23 -22.78 8.82 21.12
CA TRP A 23 -23.54 9.53 20.09
C TRP A 23 -24.25 8.50 19.23
N ALA A 24 -25.57 8.41 19.37
CA ALA A 24 -26.43 7.63 18.48
C ALA A 24 -26.57 8.41 17.16
N TRP A 25 -25.86 7.96 16.12
CA TRP A 25 -25.89 8.54 14.78
C TRP A 25 -27.14 8.07 14.03
N ALA A 26 -28.07 8.97 13.77
CA ALA A 26 -29.27 8.69 12.99
C ALA A 26 -28.98 8.63 11.47
N GLU A 27 -29.75 7.83 10.75
CA GLU A 27 -29.64 7.47 9.33
C GLU A 27 -30.11 8.57 8.34
N ASP A 28 -29.44 9.74 8.33
CA ASP A 28 -29.49 10.65 7.18
C ASP A 28 -28.11 10.67 6.50
N GLY A 29 -28.07 10.73 5.16
CA GLY A 29 -26.94 10.41 4.27
C GLY A 29 -25.51 10.74 4.74
N LEU A 30 -24.54 9.95 4.29
CA LEU A 30 -23.13 10.08 4.69
C LEU A 30 -22.45 11.35 4.16
N GLU A 31 -23.00 11.95 3.09
CA GLU A 31 -22.47 13.18 2.51
C GLU A 31 -22.40 14.30 3.56
N GLY A 32 -21.18 14.76 3.84
CA GLY A 32 -20.92 15.80 4.85
C GLY A 32 -20.71 15.30 6.27
N ARG A 33 -20.74 13.98 6.53
CA ARG A 33 -20.23 13.43 7.80
C ARG A 33 -18.72 13.57 7.85
N GLN A 34 -18.20 13.89 9.04
CA GLN A 34 -16.77 14.00 9.31
C GLN A 34 -16.38 12.95 10.34
N ASN A 35 -15.26 12.29 10.09
CA ASN A 35 -14.65 11.34 10.99
C ASN A 35 -13.77 12.02 12.04
N ALA A 36 -13.12 13.14 11.69
CA ALA A 36 -12.27 13.88 12.61
C ALA A 36 -13.09 14.42 13.80
N LEU A 37 -12.57 14.24 15.01
CA LEU A 37 -13.20 14.69 16.27
C LEU A 37 -13.09 16.20 16.47
N GLU A 38 -12.07 16.82 15.89
CA GLU A 38 -11.91 18.26 15.86
C GLU A 38 -12.00 18.76 14.42
N ALA A 39 -12.77 19.83 14.23
CA ALA A 39 -12.86 20.50 12.94
C ALA A 39 -11.46 21.05 12.58
N PRO A 40 -10.84 20.60 11.49
CA PRO A 40 -9.55 21.10 11.06
C PRO A 40 -9.68 22.58 10.69
N ALA A 41 -8.56 23.31 10.72
CA ALA A 41 -8.53 24.65 10.14
C ALA A 41 -8.99 24.60 8.67
N PRO A 42 -9.79 25.56 8.18
CA PRO A 42 -10.36 25.50 6.84
C PRO A 42 -9.26 25.45 5.78
N PRO A 43 -9.41 24.64 4.72
CA PRO A 43 -8.38 24.50 3.69
C PRO A 43 -8.28 25.76 2.84
N ALA A 44 -7.08 26.04 2.30
CA ALA A 44 -6.91 26.84 1.09
C ALA A 44 -5.60 26.47 0.36
N PRO A 45 -5.54 26.36 -0.99
CA PRO A 45 -6.59 26.49 -2.02
C PRO A 45 -6.77 25.29 -2.99
N ALA A 46 -7.89 25.34 -3.73
CA ALA A 46 -8.36 24.56 -4.89
C ALA A 46 -8.70 23.06 -4.67
N ALA A 47 -10.00 22.73 -4.82
CA ALA A 47 -10.57 21.39 -4.74
C ALA A 47 -9.99 20.38 -5.76
N ALA A 48 -9.35 20.89 -6.81
CA ALA A 48 -8.58 20.11 -7.77
C ALA A 48 -7.19 20.74 -7.96
N TYR A 49 -6.15 19.91 -7.84
CA TYR A 49 -4.75 20.29 -8.07
C TYR A 49 -4.16 19.40 -9.14
N GLU A 50 -3.70 20.00 -10.24
CA GLU A 50 -2.92 19.31 -11.27
C GLU A 50 -1.47 19.75 -11.12
N ARG A 51 -0.58 18.81 -10.74
CA ARG A 51 0.85 19.08 -10.71
C ARG A 51 1.48 18.66 -12.03
N ALA A 52 1.55 19.59 -12.99
CA ALA A 52 2.41 19.42 -14.15
C ALA A 52 3.88 19.52 -13.72
N ALA A 53 4.70 18.49 -14.00
CA ALA A 53 6.14 18.68 -14.12
C ALA A 53 6.46 19.80 -15.14
N ASN A 54 7.68 20.32 -15.18
CA ASN A 54 7.99 21.49 -16.01
C ASN A 54 7.65 21.29 -17.52
N SER A 55 6.66 22.07 -18.01
CA SER A 55 6.43 22.57 -19.38
C SER A 55 6.43 21.64 -20.61
N VAL A 56 6.64 20.31 -20.49
CA VAL A 56 6.53 19.33 -21.61
C VAL A 56 6.03 17.96 -21.11
N VAL A 57 5.05 17.93 -20.21
CA VAL A 57 4.68 16.69 -19.48
C VAL A 57 3.67 15.85 -20.27
N PRO A 58 3.80 14.52 -20.30
CA PRO A 58 2.67 13.64 -20.59
C PRO A 58 1.50 13.92 -19.62
N ALA A 59 0.27 13.60 -20.04
CA ALA A 59 -0.90 13.71 -19.18
C ALA A 59 -0.69 12.97 -17.85
N ALA A 60 -1.29 13.46 -16.75
CA ALA A 60 -1.26 12.74 -15.49
C ALA A 60 -1.81 11.32 -15.68
N GLU A 61 -1.07 10.31 -15.23
CA GLU A 61 -1.48 8.90 -15.30
C GLU A 61 -1.94 8.36 -13.94
N ILE A 62 -1.87 9.18 -12.90
CA ILE A 62 -2.24 8.83 -11.53
C ILE A 62 -3.35 9.77 -11.07
N LEU A 63 -4.43 9.21 -10.55
CA LEU A 63 -5.54 9.94 -9.94
C LEU A 63 -5.51 9.71 -8.43
N ILE A 64 -5.64 10.77 -7.65
CA ILE A 64 -5.71 10.68 -6.19
C ILE A 64 -6.95 11.37 -5.61
N TYR A 65 -7.50 10.75 -4.57
CA TYR A 65 -8.35 11.43 -3.59
C TYR A 65 -7.66 11.39 -2.23
N ALA A 66 -7.64 12.51 -1.50
CA ALA A 66 -7.18 12.56 -0.13
C ALA A 66 -7.96 13.57 0.72
N ASP A 67 -8.28 13.23 1.96
CA ASP A 67 -8.94 14.18 2.88
C ASP A 67 -8.47 14.07 4.33
N ASP A 68 -7.21 13.67 4.53
CA ASP A 68 -6.55 13.70 5.82
C ASP A 68 -6.41 15.15 6.33
N PRO A 69 -7.12 15.52 7.41
CA PRO A 69 -7.10 16.87 7.92
C PRO A 69 -5.86 17.21 8.77
N TYR A 70 -5.12 16.21 9.21
CA TYR A 70 -3.90 16.38 10.00
C TYR A 70 -2.67 16.55 9.10
N HIS A 71 -2.76 16.08 7.85
CA HIS A 71 -1.76 16.25 6.80
C HIS A 71 -2.40 16.92 5.58
N ALA A 72 -2.75 18.20 5.70
CA ALA A 72 -3.58 18.89 4.72
C ALA A 72 -2.95 19.00 3.31
N ALA A 73 -3.81 19.01 2.31
CA ALA A 73 -3.45 19.24 0.92
C ALA A 73 -2.75 20.60 0.72
N SER A 74 -1.79 20.73 -0.21
CA SER A 74 -1.25 19.70 -1.12
C SER A 74 -0.03 18.98 -0.54
N ASN A 75 -0.05 18.65 0.75
CA ASN A 75 1.04 17.98 1.46
C ASN A 75 0.54 16.77 2.27
N THR A 76 -0.47 16.08 1.77
CA THR A 76 -0.92 14.78 2.30
C THR A 76 0.20 13.74 2.18
N PHE A 77 0.06 12.59 2.83
CA PHE A 77 1.05 11.50 2.65
C PHE A 77 1.11 11.01 1.21
N LEU A 78 -0.04 10.94 0.53
CA LEU A 78 -0.12 10.60 -0.89
C LEU A 78 0.64 11.62 -1.75
N ASP A 79 0.46 12.92 -1.48
CA ASP A 79 1.20 13.98 -2.17
C ASP A 79 2.71 13.80 -2.00
N GLN A 80 3.17 13.59 -0.76
CA GLN A 80 4.59 13.45 -0.44
C GLN A 80 5.21 12.21 -1.10
N ALA A 81 4.50 11.08 -1.11
CA ALA A 81 4.96 9.86 -1.78
C ALA A 81 5.07 10.04 -3.31
N LEU A 82 4.10 10.71 -3.94
CA LEU A 82 4.18 10.99 -5.38
C LEU A 82 5.27 12.03 -5.71
N GLN A 83 5.48 13.00 -4.82
CA GLN A 83 6.57 13.97 -4.94
C GLN A 83 7.95 13.32 -4.84
N TYR A 84 8.13 12.34 -3.95
CA TYR A 84 9.36 11.54 -3.82
C TYR A 84 9.75 10.90 -5.17
N TRP A 85 8.77 10.31 -5.86
CA TRP A 85 8.98 9.68 -7.17
C TRP A 85 8.99 10.67 -8.35
N GLY A 86 8.68 11.95 -8.12
CA GLY A 86 8.53 12.93 -9.20
C GLY A 86 7.40 12.61 -10.17
N LEU A 87 6.36 11.89 -9.71
CA LEU A 87 5.26 11.44 -10.55
C LEU A 87 4.21 12.56 -10.73
N PRO A 88 3.73 12.83 -11.95
CA PRO A 88 2.60 13.73 -12.17
C PRO A 88 1.29 13.04 -11.78
N TYR A 89 0.37 13.80 -11.20
CA TYR A 89 -0.93 13.31 -10.75
C TYR A 89 -2.01 14.39 -10.85
N GLU A 90 -3.25 13.92 -10.98
CA GLU A 90 -4.48 14.70 -10.79
C GLU A 90 -5.03 14.38 -9.40
N ALA A 91 -5.37 15.42 -8.62
CA ALA A 91 -5.80 15.27 -7.25
C ALA A 91 -7.13 15.95 -6.96
N HIS A 92 -7.97 15.27 -6.18
CA HIS A 92 -9.17 15.79 -5.56
C HIS A 92 -9.06 15.68 -4.04
N TYR A 93 -9.55 16.69 -3.32
CA TYR A 93 -9.41 16.73 -1.87
C TYR A 93 -10.70 17.11 -1.16
N ASP A 94 -10.71 16.89 0.15
CA ASP A 94 -11.62 17.52 1.09
C ASP A 94 -13.12 17.41 0.73
N GLY A 95 -13.53 16.22 0.27
CA GLY A 95 -14.91 15.94 -0.08
C GLY A 95 -15.30 16.25 -1.52
N ASP A 96 -14.35 16.58 -2.41
CA ASP A 96 -14.60 16.66 -3.86
C ASP A 96 -14.75 15.27 -4.51
N PHE A 97 -15.70 14.49 -4.00
CA PHE A 97 -16.04 13.17 -4.52
C PHE A 97 -16.56 13.26 -5.96
N SER A 98 -17.38 14.27 -6.27
CA SER A 98 -17.93 14.44 -7.61
C SER A 98 -16.85 14.74 -8.66
N GLY A 99 -15.82 15.52 -8.30
CA GLY A 99 -14.68 15.76 -9.18
C GLY A 99 -13.88 14.48 -9.38
N PHE A 100 -13.59 13.77 -8.29
CA PHE A 100 -12.87 12.50 -8.34
C PHE A 100 -13.58 11.45 -9.21
N GLU A 101 -14.89 11.26 -9.05
CA GLU A 101 -15.68 10.33 -9.87
C GLU A 101 -15.64 10.72 -11.35
N ALA A 102 -15.82 12.00 -11.66
CA ALA A 102 -15.76 12.48 -13.03
C ALA A 102 -14.36 12.26 -13.65
N ALA A 103 -13.29 12.50 -12.90
CA ALA A 103 -11.92 12.25 -13.34
C ALA A 103 -11.67 10.74 -13.55
N LEU A 104 -12.12 9.89 -12.62
CA LEU A 104 -11.97 8.44 -12.71
C LEU A 104 -12.66 7.87 -13.96
N GLU A 105 -13.88 8.32 -14.26
CA GLU A 105 -14.68 7.83 -15.39
C GLU A 105 -14.28 8.42 -16.74
N LEU A 106 -13.88 9.70 -16.78
CA LEU A 106 -13.73 10.46 -18.02
C LEU A 106 -12.32 10.98 -18.30
N GLY A 107 -11.46 11.08 -17.27
CA GLY A 107 -10.11 11.65 -17.37
C GLY A 107 -9.01 10.64 -17.74
N GLY A 108 -9.31 9.34 -17.68
CA GLY A 108 -8.35 8.25 -17.92
C GLY A 108 -7.82 8.13 -19.36
N PRO A 109 -6.87 7.21 -19.59
CA PRO A 109 -6.59 6.04 -18.76
C PRO A 109 -5.68 6.31 -17.54
N TRP A 110 -6.10 5.81 -16.37
CA TRP A 110 -5.31 5.86 -15.14
C TRP A 110 -4.51 4.58 -14.94
N THR A 111 -3.19 4.70 -14.77
CA THR A 111 -2.30 3.57 -14.47
C THR A 111 -2.32 3.19 -12.99
N LEU A 112 -2.71 4.11 -12.12
CA LEU A 112 -2.87 3.92 -10.68
C LEU A 112 -3.90 4.91 -10.13
N VAL A 113 -4.77 4.43 -9.23
CA VAL A 113 -5.68 5.25 -8.44
C VAL A 113 -5.33 5.11 -6.97
N LEU A 114 -5.20 6.23 -6.26
CA LEU A 114 -4.98 6.27 -4.81
C LEU A 114 -6.20 6.91 -4.14
N PHE A 115 -6.73 6.27 -3.10
CA PHE A 115 -7.92 6.77 -2.40
C PHE A 115 -7.69 6.76 -0.89
N GLY A 116 -7.26 7.89 -0.35
CA GLY A 116 -7.09 8.13 1.09
C GLY A 116 -8.30 8.83 1.68
N ASN A 117 -9.27 8.07 2.18
CA ASN A 117 -10.49 8.61 2.77
C ASN A 117 -10.49 8.51 4.29
N ASP A 118 -9.94 9.52 4.92
CA ASP A 118 -9.71 9.66 6.34
C ASP A 118 -10.84 10.41 7.05
N ASN A 119 -11.46 11.40 6.38
CA ASN A 119 -12.35 12.33 7.05
C ASN A 119 -13.79 12.38 6.54
N TYR A 120 -14.01 12.72 5.27
CA TYR A 120 -15.37 12.94 4.77
C TYR A 120 -16.07 11.61 4.47
N GLY A 121 -17.38 11.55 4.68
CA GLY A 121 -18.17 10.38 4.33
C GLY A 121 -18.30 10.23 2.82
N ALA A 122 -17.53 9.32 2.22
CA ALA A 122 -17.64 9.02 0.79
C ALA A 122 -19.02 8.43 0.46
N PRO A 123 -19.72 8.94 -0.58
CA PRO A 123 -20.97 8.36 -1.03
C PRO A 123 -20.75 6.99 -1.69
N GLU A 124 -21.80 6.16 -1.71
CA GLU A 124 -21.74 4.81 -2.28
C GLU A 124 -21.29 4.78 -3.75
N SER A 125 -21.65 5.81 -4.53
CA SER A 125 -21.30 5.93 -5.95
C SER A 125 -19.77 5.99 -6.20
N VAL A 126 -18.99 6.53 -5.26
CA VAL A 126 -17.53 6.52 -5.35
C VAL A 126 -17.02 5.09 -5.30
N PHE A 127 -17.62 4.25 -4.45
CA PHE A 127 -17.24 2.85 -4.36
C PHE A 127 -17.70 2.03 -5.56
N ASP A 128 -18.85 2.36 -6.17
CA ASP A 128 -19.28 1.79 -7.45
C ASP A 128 -18.25 2.11 -8.55
N ALA A 129 -17.80 3.37 -8.65
CA ALA A 129 -16.81 3.79 -9.65
C ALA A 129 -15.44 3.12 -9.44
N LEU A 130 -14.98 3.02 -8.19
CA LEU A 130 -13.75 2.31 -7.82
C LEU A 130 -13.84 0.80 -8.10
N GLU A 131 -15.00 0.18 -7.85
CA GLU A 131 -15.23 -1.23 -8.20
C GLU A 131 -15.07 -1.43 -9.69
N ALA A 132 -15.73 -0.59 -10.50
CA ALA A 132 -15.71 -0.73 -11.95
C ALA A 132 -14.29 -0.57 -12.50
N TYR A 133 -13.50 0.35 -11.93
CA TYR A 133 -12.10 0.53 -12.28
C TYR A 133 -11.25 -0.71 -11.97
N VAL A 134 -11.38 -1.29 -10.77
CA VAL A 134 -10.62 -2.49 -10.38
C VAL A 134 -11.09 -3.73 -11.17
N ALA A 135 -12.39 -3.92 -11.35
CA ALA A 135 -12.96 -5.00 -12.14
C ALA A 135 -12.51 -4.92 -13.62
N GLY A 136 -12.27 -3.71 -14.13
CA GLY A 136 -11.66 -3.44 -15.43
C GLY A 136 -10.15 -3.75 -15.51
N GLY A 137 -9.52 -4.17 -14.42
CA GLY A 137 -8.08 -4.46 -14.34
C GLY A 137 -7.21 -3.32 -13.84
N GLY A 138 -7.83 -2.25 -13.33
CA GLY A 138 -7.15 -1.09 -12.74
C GLY A 138 -6.34 -1.44 -11.48
N LYS A 139 -5.46 -0.51 -11.09
CA LYS A 139 -4.60 -0.63 -9.92
C LYS A 139 -5.02 0.36 -8.84
N LEU A 140 -5.31 -0.12 -7.63
CA LEU A 140 -5.91 0.71 -6.57
C LEU A 140 -5.20 0.50 -5.23
N ILE A 141 -4.82 1.59 -4.57
CA ILE A 141 -4.47 1.59 -3.15
C ILE A 141 -5.51 2.42 -2.41
N LEU A 142 -6.16 1.84 -1.41
CA LEU A 142 -7.31 2.45 -0.75
C LEU A 142 -7.27 2.30 0.77
N ASN A 143 -7.58 3.37 1.49
CA ASN A 143 -8.11 3.33 2.86
C ASN A 143 -9.43 4.09 2.94
N THR A 144 -10.33 3.63 3.82
CA THR A 144 -11.55 4.39 4.13
C THR A 144 -12.04 4.07 5.54
N TRP A 145 -12.66 5.04 6.21
CA TRP A 145 -13.31 4.82 7.49
C TRP A 145 -14.77 4.30 7.36
N VAL A 146 -15.37 4.33 6.16
CA VAL A 146 -16.82 4.13 5.98
C VAL A 146 -17.27 2.72 5.59
N ILE A 147 -16.41 1.69 5.65
CA ILE A 147 -16.81 0.30 5.33
C ILE A 147 -18.07 -0.13 6.08
N ASN A 148 -18.17 0.21 7.37
CA ASN A 148 -19.31 -0.13 8.22
C ASN A 148 -20.65 0.48 7.75
N SER A 149 -20.59 1.53 6.93
CA SER A 149 -21.77 2.19 6.37
C SER A 149 -22.25 1.49 5.09
N TYR A 150 -21.36 0.78 4.40
CA TYR A 150 -21.65 -0.02 3.21
C TYR A 150 -21.07 -1.44 3.31
N PRO A 151 -21.36 -2.22 4.37
CA PRO A 151 -20.63 -3.47 4.64
C PRO A 151 -20.83 -4.57 3.59
N GLY A 152 -21.88 -4.45 2.78
CA GLY A 152 -22.19 -5.38 1.68
C GLY A 152 -21.75 -4.91 0.29
N HIS A 153 -21.01 -3.79 0.19
CA HIS A 153 -20.62 -3.24 -1.10
C HIS A 153 -19.68 -4.20 -1.87
N PRO A 154 -19.88 -4.45 -3.18
CA PRO A 154 -19.08 -5.41 -3.95
C PRO A 154 -17.58 -5.11 -3.97
N LEU A 155 -17.19 -3.83 -3.91
CA LEU A 155 -15.77 -3.41 -3.86
C LEU A 155 -14.98 -4.15 -2.78
N TRP A 156 -15.56 -4.40 -1.59
CA TRP A 156 -14.86 -5.09 -0.51
C TRP A 156 -14.48 -6.51 -0.90
N ALA A 157 -15.39 -7.24 -1.56
CA ALA A 157 -15.08 -8.57 -2.07
C ALA A 157 -13.99 -8.52 -3.16
N THR A 158 -14.05 -7.53 -4.04
CA THR A 158 -13.06 -7.30 -5.11
C THR A 158 -11.66 -6.99 -4.55
N LEU A 159 -11.59 -6.30 -3.42
CA LEU A 159 -10.34 -6.00 -2.70
C LEU A 159 -9.92 -7.11 -1.71
N GLY A 160 -10.72 -8.17 -1.57
CA GLY A 160 -10.41 -9.27 -0.65
C GLY A 160 -10.70 -8.98 0.82
N VAL A 161 -11.54 -8.00 1.10
CA VAL A 161 -11.83 -7.51 2.45
C VAL A 161 -13.08 -8.20 3.00
N GLY A 162 -12.92 -8.92 4.12
CA GLY A 162 -14.00 -9.33 5.01
C GLY A 162 -14.09 -8.41 6.21
N TYR A 163 -15.07 -7.51 6.25
CA TYR A 163 -15.25 -6.59 7.38
C TYR A 163 -15.61 -7.33 8.68
N ALA A 164 -14.89 -7.05 9.78
CA ALA A 164 -15.21 -7.55 11.10
C ALA A 164 -15.80 -6.45 12.00
N VAL A 165 -15.02 -5.43 12.34
CA VAL A 165 -15.44 -4.34 13.21
C VAL A 165 -14.56 -3.09 13.02
N ASN A 166 -15.08 -1.92 13.33
CA ASN A 166 -14.30 -0.68 13.37
C ASN A 166 -13.20 -0.71 14.43
N ASN A 167 -12.06 -0.11 14.08
CA ASN A 167 -10.99 0.27 15.00
C ASN A 167 -11.29 1.68 15.54
N TYR A 168 -11.48 1.79 16.85
CA TYR A 168 -11.87 3.03 17.53
C TYR A 168 -10.69 3.60 18.31
N ASP A 169 -10.90 4.72 19.00
CA ASP A 169 -9.89 5.28 19.91
C ASP A 169 -9.63 4.36 21.12
N PRO A 170 -8.36 4.15 21.54
CA PRO A 170 -7.13 4.57 20.86
C PRO A 170 -6.84 3.69 19.64
N PRO A 171 -6.16 4.23 18.61
CA PRO A 171 -5.82 3.44 17.43
C PRO A 171 -4.94 2.24 17.76
N ALA A 172 -5.33 1.07 17.25
CA ALA A 172 -4.53 -0.14 17.37
C ALA A 172 -3.22 -0.07 16.55
N PRO A 173 -2.07 -0.50 17.10
CA PRO A 173 -0.80 -0.54 16.37
C PRO A 173 -0.84 -1.56 15.23
N VAL A 174 -0.08 -1.32 14.17
CA VAL A 174 0.01 -2.23 13.00
C VAL A 174 1.37 -2.92 12.98
N TYR A 175 1.35 -4.25 12.95
CA TYR A 175 2.51 -5.14 12.94
C TYR A 175 2.70 -5.76 11.55
N TRP A 176 3.94 -5.93 11.13
CA TRP A 176 4.28 -6.57 9.86
C TRP A 176 4.28 -8.09 10.02
N TRP A 177 3.34 -8.79 9.38
CA TRP A 177 3.29 -10.26 9.39
C TRP A 177 4.28 -10.87 8.40
N ASP A 178 4.61 -10.13 7.35
CA ASP A 178 5.69 -10.43 6.41
C ASP A 178 6.67 -9.26 6.33
N PRO A 179 7.55 -9.06 7.33
CA PRO A 179 8.42 -7.88 7.42
C PRO A 179 9.48 -7.79 6.31
N SER A 180 9.72 -8.88 5.56
CA SER A 180 10.62 -8.84 4.39
C SER A 180 9.90 -8.52 3.09
N HIS A 181 8.58 -8.28 3.12
CA HIS A 181 7.85 -7.88 1.93
C HIS A 181 8.39 -6.53 1.40
N PRO A 182 8.55 -6.35 0.08
CA PRO A 182 8.99 -5.08 -0.50
C PRO A 182 8.07 -3.87 -0.30
N PHE A 183 6.96 -4.03 0.45
CA PHE A 183 6.14 -2.89 0.87
C PHE A 183 6.64 -2.26 2.18
N PHE A 184 7.59 -2.90 2.85
CA PHE A 184 8.17 -2.46 4.11
C PHE A 184 9.70 -2.30 4.01
N THR A 185 10.26 -2.50 2.81
CA THR A 185 11.71 -2.64 2.62
C THR A 185 12.23 -2.08 1.30
N ASP A 186 11.37 -1.58 0.38
CA ASP A 186 11.84 -1.15 -0.94
C ASP A 186 10.96 -0.05 -1.59
N PRO A 187 11.48 1.19 -1.75
CA PRO A 187 12.84 1.63 -1.43
C PRO A 187 13.07 2.00 0.05
N MET A 188 12.02 2.17 0.85
CA MET A 188 12.13 2.67 2.22
C MET A 188 12.10 1.51 3.23
N ALA A 189 12.74 1.71 4.38
CA ALA A 189 12.78 0.71 5.44
C ALA A 189 11.68 1.01 6.47
N VAL A 190 10.43 0.67 6.15
CA VAL A 190 9.26 1.09 6.94
C VAL A 190 9.16 0.36 8.29
N PRO A 191 9.28 1.06 9.44
CA PRO A 191 9.07 0.45 10.75
C PRO A 191 7.61 0.03 10.96
N GLU A 192 7.36 -0.87 11.91
CA GLU A 192 5.98 -1.17 12.32
C GLU A 192 5.29 0.07 12.90
N LEU A 193 4.06 0.34 12.46
CA LEU A 193 3.29 1.53 12.87
C LEU A 193 2.73 1.36 14.29
N THR A 194 3.62 1.49 15.28
CA THR A 194 3.35 1.20 16.69
C THR A 194 3.23 2.44 17.58
N SER A 195 3.60 3.61 17.05
CA SER A 195 3.48 4.91 17.72
C SER A 195 2.41 5.76 17.04
N LEU A 196 1.15 5.54 17.42
CA LEU A 196 -0.01 6.19 16.80
C LEU A 196 -0.63 7.26 17.72
N THR A 197 -1.09 8.36 17.12
CA THR A 197 -1.76 9.46 17.82
C THR A 197 -3.26 9.22 17.92
N GLY A 198 -3.76 9.08 19.15
CA GLY A 198 -5.20 9.02 19.46
C GLY A 198 -5.88 10.39 19.53
N TYR A 199 -7.15 10.38 19.93
CA TYR A 199 -8.07 11.53 20.00
C TYR A 199 -8.24 12.36 18.72
N ARG A 200 -8.01 11.77 17.54
CA ARG A 200 -8.14 12.40 16.23
C ARG A 200 -9.41 12.01 15.49
N TYR A 201 -9.74 10.73 15.47
CA TYR A 201 -10.84 10.20 14.65
C TYR A 201 -11.90 9.49 15.48
N GLY A 202 -13.13 9.46 14.96
CA GLY A 202 -14.20 8.60 15.42
C GLY A 202 -13.99 7.15 15.01
N THR A 203 -13.26 6.87 13.92
CA THR A 203 -12.86 5.54 13.46
C THR A 203 -11.48 5.63 12.83
N TYR A 204 -10.52 4.84 13.30
CA TYR A 204 -9.11 4.86 12.86
C TYR A 204 -8.80 3.82 11.78
N GLY A 205 -9.80 3.04 11.39
CA GLY A 205 -9.68 1.91 10.48
C GLY A 205 -10.69 0.82 10.79
N GLN A 206 -10.47 -0.38 10.27
CA GLN A 206 -11.30 -1.55 10.52
C GLN A 206 -10.43 -2.78 10.74
N PHE A 207 -10.82 -3.59 11.70
CA PHE A 207 -10.41 -4.97 11.79
C PHE A 207 -11.06 -5.74 10.64
N VAL A 208 -10.25 -6.42 9.83
CA VAL A 208 -10.71 -7.19 8.68
C VAL A 208 -10.11 -8.60 8.63
N ASP A 209 -10.72 -9.46 7.84
CA ASP A 209 -10.23 -10.77 7.44
C ASP A 209 -9.91 -10.78 5.94
N PRO A 210 -8.79 -11.40 5.52
CA PRO A 210 -8.55 -11.64 4.09
C PRO A 210 -9.55 -12.68 3.56
N LEU A 211 -10.20 -12.38 2.45
CA LEU A 211 -10.98 -13.37 1.71
C LEU A 211 -10.06 -14.40 1.03
N PRO A 212 -10.55 -15.62 0.72
CA PRO A 212 -9.74 -16.66 0.09
C PRO A 212 -9.09 -16.18 -1.22
N GLY A 213 -7.77 -16.38 -1.34
CA GLY A 213 -6.98 -15.97 -2.50
C GLY A 213 -6.37 -14.57 -2.39
N PHE A 214 -6.62 -13.86 -1.28
CA PHE A 214 -5.98 -12.60 -0.94
C PHE A 214 -5.00 -12.79 0.21
N GLU A 215 -4.02 -11.90 0.28
CA GLU A 215 -2.91 -11.98 1.22
C GLU A 215 -2.99 -10.86 2.25
N ALA A 216 -2.77 -11.19 3.52
CA ALA A 216 -2.65 -10.20 4.59
C ALA A 216 -1.18 -10.04 4.96
N LEU A 217 -0.63 -8.87 4.72
CA LEU A 217 0.80 -8.56 4.93
C LEU A 217 1.06 -7.95 6.31
N ALA A 218 0.04 -7.35 6.91
CA ALA A 218 0.11 -6.70 8.21
C ALA A 218 -1.19 -6.87 8.99
N GLY A 219 -1.12 -6.68 10.30
CA GLY A 219 -2.29 -6.74 11.16
C GLY A 219 -2.14 -6.05 12.51
N TYR A 220 -3.25 -5.94 13.22
CA TYR A 220 -3.35 -5.32 14.54
C TYR A 220 -2.87 -6.19 15.70
N ALA A 221 -2.49 -7.44 15.41
CA ALA A 221 -1.85 -8.35 16.33
C ALA A 221 -0.43 -8.67 15.84
N ALA A 222 0.49 -8.98 16.76
CA ALA A 222 1.88 -9.32 16.42
C ALA A 222 2.04 -10.61 15.57
N SER A 223 0.96 -11.38 15.39
CA SER A 223 0.95 -12.54 14.50
C SER A 223 -0.42 -12.70 13.83
N PRO A 224 -0.48 -13.40 12.67
CA PRO A 224 -1.72 -13.62 11.95
C PRO A 224 -2.83 -14.21 12.82
N ALA A 225 -3.96 -13.52 12.89
CA ALA A 225 -5.13 -13.94 13.65
C ALA A 225 -6.44 -13.51 12.96
N PRO A 226 -7.54 -14.27 13.15
CA PRO A 226 -8.85 -13.91 12.58
C PRO A 226 -9.32 -12.53 13.04
N GLY A 227 -9.82 -11.74 12.09
CA GLY A 227 -10.29 -10.37 12.30
C GLY A 227 -9.19 -9.44 12.77
N GLN A 228 -7.92 -9.69 12.44
CA GLN A 228 -6.79 -8.83 12.83
C GLN A 228 -5.99 -8.29 11.64
N ALA A 229 -6.37 -8.59 10.39
CA ALA A 229 -5.63 -8.06 9.25
C ALA A 229 -5.83 -6.53 9.14
N ALA A 230 -4.79 -5.84 8.70
CA ALA A 230 -4.74 -4.39 8.58
C ALA A 230 -4.19 -3.91 7.22
N LEU A 231 -3.46 -4.76 6.50
CA LEU A 231 -3.00 -4.47 5.14
C LEU A 231 -3.21 -5.71 4.27
N LEU A 232 -4.07 -5.59 3.25
CA LEU A 232 -4.39 -6.68 2.33
C LEU A 232 -3.83 -6.40 0.94
N LEU A 233 -3.19 -7.40 0.35
CA LEU A 233 -2.73 -7.42 -1.03
C LEU A 233 -3.64 -8.34 -1.86
N GLY A 234 -4.08 -7.85 -3.01
CA GLY A 234 -5.02 -8.54 -3.88
C GLY A 234 -4.72 -8.41 -5.36
N ASN A 235 -5.50 -9.15 -6.15
CA ASN A 235 -5.53 -9.02 -7.60
C ASN A 235 -4.13 -9.12 -8.25
N ASP A 236 -3.36 -10.14 -7.85
CA ASP A 236 -1.98 -10.38 -8.30
C ASP A 236 -1.02 -9.19 -8.06
N GLY A 237 -1.23 -8.44 -6.98
CA GLY A 237 -0.42 -7.26 -6.65
C GLY A 237 -0.95 -5.95 -7.20
N ARG A 238 -2.13 -5.94 -7.84
CA ARG A 238 -2.74 -4.72 -8.41
C ARG A 238 -3.51 -3.90 -7.39
N THR A 239 -3.91 -4.48 -6.25
CA THR A 239 -4.71 -3.75 -5.27
C THR A 239 -4.19 -3.91 -3.86
N VAL A 240 -4.22 -2.83 -3.09
CA VAL A 240 -3.94 -2.82 -1.66
C VAL A 240 -5.10 -2.17 -0.91
N TYR A 241 -5.58 -2.83 0.14
CA TYR A 241 -6.48 -2.23 1.11
C TYR A 241 -5.74 -1.99 2.43
N LYS A 242 -5.65 -0.72 2.82
CA LYS A 242 -5.17 -0.26 4.13
C LYS A 242 -6.38 -0.13 5.06
N ALA A 243 -6.47 -1.02 6.03
CA ALA A 243 -7.56 -1.01 7.01
C ALA A 243 -7.31 -0.05 8.18
N PHE A 244 -6.47 0.97 7.97
CA PHE A 244 -6.09 2.01 8.92
C PHE A 244 -5.93 3.35 8.18
N LEU A 245 -6.06 4.45 8.90
CA LEU A 245 -5.99 5.81 8.37
C LEU A 245 -4.58 6.42 8.52
N ASP A 246 -4.33 7.50 7.78
CA ASP A 246 -3.03 8.18 7.73
C ASP A 246 -2.84 9.17 8.87
N GLY A 247 -3.89 9.94 9.18
CA GLY A 247 -3.78 11.08 10.11
C GLY A 247 -3.52 10.70 11.57
N GLN A 248 -3.19 9.46 11.90
CA GLN A 248 -2.73 9.00 13.21
C GLN A 248 -1.22 8.73 13.26
N ASN A 249 -0.54 8.74 12.11
CA ASN A 249 0.82 8.24 11.94
C ASN A 249 1.83 9.38 11.72
N ASP A 250 2.12 10.12 12.79
CA ASP A 250 3.10 11.23 12.78
C ASP A 250 4.50 10.79 13.22
N ALA A 251 4.74 9.49 13.35
CA ALA A 251 5.99 8.96 13.83
C ALA A 251 7.00 8.84 12.68
N ASP A 252 8.26 9.05 13.03
CA ASP A 252 9.47 8.74 12.27
C ASP A 252 10.29 7.87 13.23
N LEU A 253 10.06 6.56 13.17
CA LEU A 253 10.56 5.61 14.17
C LEU A 253 12.00 5.18 13.91
N ASP A 254 12.47 5.26 12.67
CA ASP A 254 13.85 4.96 12.29
C ASP A 254 14.77 6.20 12.25
N GLY A 255 14.19 7.40 12.28
CA GLY A 255 14.88 8.67 12.43
C GLY A 255 15.48 9.21 11.13
N ASP A 256 14.92 8.84 9.98
CA ASP A 256 15.41 9.23 8.66
C ASP A 256 14.85 10.58 8.16
N LEU A 257 13.97 11.21 8.95
CA LEU A 257 13.25 12.47 8.71
C LEU A 257 12.06 12.37 7.74
N ILE A 258 11.66 11.17 7.36
CA ILE A 258 10.43 10.88 6.63
C ILE A 258 9.49 10.15 7.61
N LEU A 259 8.22 10.55 7.63
CA LEU A 259 7.27 9.86 8.51
C LEU A 259 7.03 8.44 8.00
N ASP A 260 6.96 7.45 8.89
CA ASP A 260 6.78 6.03 8.54
C ASP A 260 5.54 5.82 7.65
N GLY A 261 4.50 6.64 7.86
CA GLY A 261 3.29 6.62 7.03
C GLY A 261 3.51 7.07 5.59
N ILE A 262 4.40 8.04 5.36
CA ILE A 262 4.82 8.49 4.02
C ILE A 262 5.67 7.41 3.35
N GLU A 263 6.63 6.84 4.09
CA GLU A 263 7.46 5.75 3.58
C GLU A 263 6.64 4.56 3.10
N LEU A 264 5.64 4.15 3.89
CA LEU A 264 4.71 3.10 3.48
C LEU A 264 4.02 3.46 2.15
N TRP A 265 3.56 4.69 1.97
CA TRP A 265 2.97 5.11 0.71
C TRP A 265 3.98 5.10 -0.45
N ILE A 266 5.24 5.50 -0.21
CA ILE A 266 6.32 5.45 -1.22
C ILE A 266 6.50 4.02 -1.75
N ASP A 267 6.60 3.04 -0.84
CA ASP A 267 6.77 1.63 -1.15
C ASP A 267 5.53 1.03 -1.83
N LEU A 268 4.34 1.30 -1.31
CA LEU A 268 3.07 0.82 -1.88
C LEU A 268 2.87 1.34 -3.31
N VAL A 269 3.09 2.64 -3.55
CA VAL A 269 2.96 3.26 -4.88
C VAL A 269 3.88 2.57 -5.87
N ARG A 270 5.15 2.35 -5.50
CA ARG A 270 6.10 1.66 -6.38
C ARG A 270 5.67 0.22 -6.63
N GLY A 271 5.45 -0.57 -5.58
CA GLY A 271 5.19 -2.00 -5.73
C GLY A 271 3.85 -2.31 -6.41
N VAL A 272 2.82 -1.48 -6.28
CA VAL A 272 1.57 -1.65 -7.05
C VAL A 272 1.74 -1.18 -8.50
N ARG A 273 2.37 -0.03 -8.72
CA ARG A 273 2.54 0.56 -10.07
C ARG A 273 3.47 -0.26 -10.94
N GLU A 274 4.59 -0.74 -10.39
CA GLU A 274 5.67 -1.41 -11.12
C GLU A 274 5.65 -2.93 -10.91
N GLY A 275 4.99 -3.39 -9.85
CA GLY A 275 4.98 -4.78 -9.40
C GLY A 275 5.98 -5.01 -8.27
N VAL A 276 5.59 -5.83 -7.30
CA VAL A 276 6.49 -6.28 -6.22
C VAL A 276 7.60 -7.14 -6.83
N VAL A 277 8.84 -6.72 -6.66
CA VAL A 277 10.01 -7.44 -7.18
C VAL A 277 10.34 -8.59 -6.23
N VAL A 278 9.81 -9.77 -6.53
CA VAL A 278 10.16 -11.01 -5.83
C VAL A 278 11.18 -11.78 -6.66
N TYR A 279 12.39 -11.95 -6.13
CA TYR A 279 13.44 -12.74 -6.76
C TYR A 279 13.21 -14.24 -6.50
N ASP A 280 12.59 -14.92 -7.47
CA ASP A 280 12.20 -16.33 -7.39
C ASP A 280 13.17 -17.28 -8.13
N VAL A 281 14.30 -16.75 -8.61
CA VAL A 281 15.41 -17.51 -9.20
C VAL A 281 16.69 -17.09 -8.53
N LEU A 282 17.39 -18.07 -7.98
CA LEU A 282 18.70 -17.92 -7.38
C LEU A 282 19.69 -18.87 -8.06
N PHE A 283 20.77 -18.31 -8.61
CA PHE A 283 21.94 -19.06 -9.03
C PHE A 283 23.14 -18.64 -8.17
N GLN A 284 23.85 -19.62 -7.62
CA GLN A 284 25.07 -19.40 -6.83
C GLN A 284 26.24 -20.07 -7.54
N ASP A 285 27.33 -19.35 -7.73
CA ASP A 285 28.55 -19.94 -8.28
C ASP A 285 29.08 -21.01 -7.31
N ASP A 286 29.37 -22.21 -7.79
CA ASP A 286 29.84 -23.32 -6.95
C ASP A 286 31.15 -23.01 -6.21
N LEU A 287 31.91 -22.00 -6.68
CA LEU A 287 33.14 -21.52 -6.04
C LEU A 287 32.89 -20.33 -5.09
N GLY A 288 31.63 -19.94 -4.88
CA GLY A 288 31.20 -18.87 -3.99
C GLY A 288 31.64 -17.48 -4.44
N ARG A 289 31.90 -17.25 -5.73
CA ARG A 289 32.44 -15.97 -6.24
C ARG A 289 31.39 -14.92 -6.54
N SER A 290 30.19 -15.36 -6.95
CA SER A 290 29.10 -14.50 -7.38
C SER A 290 27.76 -15.19 -7.23
N GLN A 291 26.70 -14.40 -7.19
CA GLN A 291 25.33 -14.88 -7.19
C GLN A 291 24.48 -14.03 -8.15
N LEU A 292 23.51 -14.67 -8.80
CA LEU A 292 22.55 -14.03 -9.68
C LEU A 292 21.13 -14.35 -9.18
N CYS A 293 20.40 -13.30 -8.87
CA CYS A 293 18.99 -13.32 -8.53
C CYS A 293 18.16 -12.75 -9.68
N ILE A 294 17.05 -13.40 -10.03
CA ILE A 294 16.13 -12.92 -11.07
C ILE A 294 14.71 -13.01 -10.56
N ALA A 295 13.96 -11.92 -10.68
CA ALA A 295 12.52 -11.88 -10.50
C ALA A 295 11.86 -12.23 -11.84
N LYS A 296 11.42 -13.48 -12.02
CA LYS A 296 10.92 -13.98 -13.33
C LYS A 296 9.78 -13.14 -13.90
N LYS A 297 8.93 -12.58 -13.03
CA LYS A 297 7.73 -11.85 -13.44
C LYS A 297 8.07 -10.45 -13.99
N THR A 298 9.01 -9.77 -13.35
CA THR A 298 9.34 -8.36 -13.66
C THR A 298 10.61 -8.23 -14.49
N GLY A 299 11.43 -9.28 -14.55
CA GLY A 299 12.72 -9.26 -15.24
C GLY A 299 13.83 -8.56 -14.45
N HIS A 300 13.54 -8.06 -13.24
CA HIS A 300 14.55 -7.47 -12.38
C HIS A 300 15.59 -8.51 -11.99
N TYR A 301 16.85 -8.09 -11.87
CA TYR A 301 17.91 -8.95 -11.40
C TYR A 301 18.82 -8.25 -10.38
N ILE A 302 19.52 -9.06 -9.60
CA ILE A 302 20.67 -8.65 -8.80
C ILE A 302 21.82 -9.58 -9.14
N TRP A 303 22.94 -9.01 -9.54
CA TRP A 303 24.21 -9.72 -9.64
C TRP A 303 25.12 -9.27 -8.51
N SER A 304 25.50 -10.19 -7.63
CA SER A 304 26.41 -9.93 -6.51
C SER A 304 27.79 -10.53 -6.75
N LEU A 305 28.82 -9.79 -6.33
CA LEU A 305 30.21 -10.25 -6.33
C LEU A 305 30.71 -10.43 -4.90
N ASN A 306 30.67 -11.66 -4.40
CA ASN A 306 31.06 -11.99 -3.02
C ASN A 306 32.50 -11.57 -2.68
N SER A 307 33.39 -11.52 -3.67
CA SER A 307 34.77 -11.07 -3.47
C SER A 307 34.89 -9.58 -3.16
N THR A 308 33.92 -8.75 -3.51
CA THR A 308 33.98 -7.29 -3.35
C THR A 308 32.82 -6.73 -2.54
N GLY A 309 31.73 -7.47 -2.41
CA GLY A 309 30.44 -6.95 -1.91
C GLY A 309 29.69 -6.11 -2.93
N ALA A 310 30.21 -5.93 -4.15
CA ALA A 310 29.55 -5.14 -5.18
C ALA A 310 28.24 -5.79 -5.64
N LEU A 311 27.22 -4.96 -5.78
CA LEU A 311 25.89 -5.33 -6.29
C LEU A 311 25.62 -4.58 -7.58
N TYR A 312 25.05 -5.29 -8.55
CA TYR A 312 24.62 -4.74 -9.83
C TYR A 312 23.17 -5.12 -10.05
N THR A 313 22.33 -4.12 -10.29
CA THR A 313 20.90 -4.31 -10.51
C THR A 313 20.50 -3.81 -11.89
N GLY A 314 19.35 -4.25 -12.37
CA GLY A 314 18.80 -3.83 -13.64
C GLY A 314 17.59 -4.67 -14.02
N VAL A 315 17.17 -4.56 -15.29
CA VAL A 315 16.02 -5.28 -15.83
C VAL A 315 16.44 -5.98 -17.12
N GLY A 316 16.09 -7.25 -17.22
CA GLY A 316 16.33 -8.06 -18.41
C GLY A 316 15.09 -8.82 -18.86
N GLU A 317 15.23 -9.54 -19.95
CA GLU A 317 14.19 -10.37 -20.52
C GLU A 317 14.33 -11.81 -20.03
N VAL A 318 13.23 -12.36 -19.51
CA VAL A 318 13.13 -13.76 -19.09
C VAL A 318 12.50 -14.55 -20.22
N ALA A 319 13.27 -15.43 -20.88
CA ALA A 319 12.81 -16.17 -22.03
C ALA A 319 12.62 -17.66 -21.75
N ASN A 320 11.84 -18.32 -22.62
CA ASN A 320 11.65 -19.77 -22.63
C ASN A 320 11.22 -20.34 -21.27
N GLY A 321 10.28 -19.66 -20.60
CA GLY A 321 9.78 -20.06 -19.28
C GLY A 321 10.83 -19.99 -18.17
N GLY A 322 11.82 -19.09 -18.28
CA GLY A 322 12.88 -18.91 -17.28
C GLY A 322 14.11 -19.78 -17.50
N THR A 323 14.30 -20.33 -18.70
CA THR A 323 15.52 -21.10 -19.04
C THR A 323 16.61 -20.26 -19.66
N ALA A 324 16.32 -19.02 -20.04
CA ALA A 324 17.31 -18.04 -20.45
C ALA A 324 16.95 -16.66 -19.91
N PHE A 325 17.98 -15.86 -19.68
CA PHE A 325 17.86 -14.46 -19.27
C PHE A 325 18.96 -13.63 -19.93
N TRP A 326 18.62 -12.42 -20.36
CA TRP A 326 19.60 -11.44 -20.81
C TRP A 326 19.16 -10.03 -20.47
N THR A 327 20.12 -9.13 -20.23
CA THR A 327 19.81 -7.71 -20.05
C THR A 327 19.43 -7.04 -21.38
N LEU A 328 18.71 -5.93 -21.30
CA LEU A 328 18.36 -5.13 -22.47
C LEU A 328 19.61 -4.40 -23.03
N PRO A 329 19.66 -4.07 -24.34
CA PRO A 329 20.84 -3.46 -24.97
C PRO A 329 21.28 -2.12 -24.37
N GLU A 330 20.40 -1.44 -23.64
CA GLU A 330 20.63 -0.12 -23.04
C GLU A 330 21.16 -0.21 -21.60
N ASP A 331 21.18 -1.41 -21.01
CA ASP A 331 21.70 -1.63 -19.66
C ASP A 331 23.24 -1.62 -19.68
N PRO A 332 23.92 -0.80 -18.85
CA PRO A 332 25.38 -0.81 -18.75
C PRO A 332 25.94 -2.16 -18.26
N ASN A 333 25.07 -2.97 -17.64
CA ASN A 333 25.32 -4.35 -17.27
C ASN A 333 24.84 -5.28 -18.38
N TYR A 334 25.77 -6.01 -18.99
CA TYR A 334 25.45 -7.13 -19.85
C TYR A 334 25.37 -8.43 -19.05
N ILE A 335 24.18 -9.02 -18.96
CA ILE A 335 23.99 -10.37 -18.42
C ILE A 335 23.52 -11.30 -19.53
N TYR A 336 24.06 -12.51 -19.52
CA TYR A 336 23.49 -13.63 -20.25
C TYR A 336 23.53 -14.87 -19.37
N SER A 337 22.36 -15.43 -19.04
CA SER A 337 22.24 -16.67 -18.28
C SER A 337 21.41 -17.72 -19.01
N VAL A 338 21.77 -18.98 -18.77
CA VAL A 338 21.07 -20.16 -19.28
C VAL A 338 20.91 -21.16 -18.14
N TYR A 339 19.68 -21.64 -17.96
CA TYR A 339 19.29 -22.62 -16.95
C TYR A 339 18.72 -23.88 -17.58
N ASP A 340 19.39 -25.01 -17.33
CA ASP A 340 18.91 -26.35 -17.66
C ASP A 340 18.12 -26.90 -16.47
N SER A 341 16.80 -26.71 -16.52
CA SER A 341 15.88 -27.15 -15.46
C SER A 341 15.81 -28.67 -15.26
N ARG A 342 16.21 -29.46 -16.27
CA ARG A 342 16.25 -30.93 -16.19
C ARG A 342 17.50 -31.41 -15.45
N ARG A 343 18.62 -30.75 -15.68
CA ARG A 343 19.90 -31.07 -15.02
C ARG A 343 20.17 -30.27 -13.76
N LYS A 344 19.33 -29.27 -13.46
CA LYS A 344 19.51 -28.32 -12.36
C LYS A 344 20.86 -27.61 -12.45
N ARG A 345 21.15 -27.04 -13.63
CA ARG A 345 22.44 -26.39 -13.91
C ARG A 345 22.21 -25.01 -14.49
N ALA A 346 22.95 -24.02 -14.00
CA ALA A 346 22.95 -22.69 -14.57
C ALA A 346 24.37 -22.26 -14.95
N ARG A 347 24.44 -21.44 -15.99
CA ARG A 347 25.64 -20.66 -16.33
C ARG A 347 25.20 -19.25 -16.59
N ALA A 348 25.95 -18.29 -16.05
CA ALA A 348 25.72 -16.90 -16.32
C ALA A 348 27.03 -16.16 -16.57
N TYR A 349 26.98 -15.15 -17.42
CA TYR A 349 28.06 -14.21 -17.68
C TYR A 349 27.56 -12.82 -17.36
N PHE A 350 28.42 -12.04 -16.73
CA PHE A 350 28.18 -10.66 -16.37
C PHE A 350 29.34 -9.80 -16.85
N SER A 351 29.02 -8.65 -17.43
CA SER A 351 29.97 -7.59 -17.70
C SER A 351 29.34 -6.25 -17.40
N ASN A 352 30.00 -5.42 -16.59
CA ASN A 352 29.66 -4.01 -16.49
C ASN A 352 30.76 -3.22 -17.21
N THR A 353 30.36 -2.47 -18.25
CA THR A 353 31.33 -1.76 -19.10
C THR A 353 31.86 -0.47 -18.48
N GLU A 354 31.10 0.15 -17.58
CA GLU A 354 31.46 1.39 -16.90
C GLU A 354 32.52 1.15 -15.83
N ASP A 355 32.36 0.08 -15.05
CA ASP A 355 33.27 -0.33 -13.98
C ASP A 355 34.41 -1.23 -14.50
N GLY A 356 34.34 -1.69 -15.75
CA GLY A 356 35.29 -2.64 -16.31
C GLY A 356 35.27 -4.01 -15.62
N VAL A 357 34.12 -4.40 -15.08
CA VAL A 357 33.94 -5.64 -14.32
C VAL A 357 33.48 -6.76 -15.24
N TYR A 358 34.08 -7.94 -15.06
CA TYR A 358 33.70 -9.16 -15.75
C TYR A 358 33.59 -10.29 -14.75
N SER A 359 32.47 -11.00 -14.77
CA SER A 359 32.23 -12.15 -13.90
C SER A 359 31.52 -13.26 -14.64
N SER A 360 31.70 -14.48 -14.12
CA SER A 360 31.05 -15.67 -14.65
C SER A 360 30.62 -16.55 -13.49
N LEU A 361 29.41 -17.08 -13.58
CA LEU A 361 28.82 -17.98 -12.62
C LEU A 361 28.63 -19.34 -13.27
N VAL A 362 29.07 -20.40 -12.58
CA VAL A 362 28.73 -21.78 -12.92
C VAL A 362 28.13 -22.44 -11.70
N ASP A 363 26.86 -22.80 -11.81
CA ASP A 363 26.10 -23.51 -10.80
C ASP A 363 25.82 -24.91 -11.34
N ARG A 364 26.47 -25.93 -10.76
CA ARG A 364 26.33 -27.32 -11.22
C ARG A 364 25.13 -28.03 -10.61
N ASN A 365 24.48 -27.43 -9.61
CA ASN A 365 23.36 -28.01 -8.90
C ASN A 365 22.48 -26.94 -8.26
N THR A 366 21.61 -26.27 -9.02
CA THR A 366 20.78 -25.16 -8.50
C THR A 366 19.83 -25.55 -7.35
N ALA A 367 19.72 -26.84 -7.02
CA ALA A 367 18.93 -27.36 -5.91
C ALA A 367 19.67 -27.34 -4.56
N ASN A 368 20.98 -27.05 -4.53
CA ASN A 368 21.74 -26.90 -3.28
C ASN A 368 22.04 -25.43 -2.93
N ASN A 369 21.43 -24.48 -3.65
CA ASN A 369 21.56 -23.08 -3.33
C ASN A 369 20.80 -22.81 -2.04
N GLU A 370 21.51 -22.31 -1.04
CA GLU A 370 20.97 -21.94 0.26
C GLU A 370 21.01 -20.41 0.39
N GLY A 371 20.01 -19.84 1.05
CA GLY A 371 19.91 -18.40 1.29
C GLY A 371 18.88 -17.68 0.41
N GLU A 372 18.74 -16.39 0.69
CA GLU A 372 17.83 -15.48 0.01
C GLU A 372 18.61 -14.55 -0.93
N CYS A 373 17.88 -13.89 -1.82
CA CYS A 373 18.45 -12.84 -2.64
C CYS A 373 18.73 -11.63 -1.76
N SER A 374 19.99 -11.46 -1.37
CA SER A 374 20.43 -10.30 -0.61
C SER A 374 20.44 -9.07 -1.52
N THR A 375 19.62 -8.10 -1.17
CA THR A 375 19.57 -6.75 -1.76
C THR A 375 20.63 -5.83 -1.16
N GLU A 376 21.32 -6.26 -0.11
CA GLU A 376 22.34 -5.50 0.59
C GLU A 376 23.76 -6.04 0.35
N PRO A 377 24.80 -5.17 0.35
CA PRO A 377 26.18 -5.62 0.32
C PRO A 377 26.46 -6.53 1.53
N GLN A 378 26.94 -7.76 1.31
CA GLN A 378 27.33 -8.60 2.45
C GLN A 378 28.57 -8.01 3.15
N GLU A 379 28.38 -7.53 4.38
CA GLU A 379 29.49 -7.18 5.26
C GLU A 379 30.31 -8.45 5.56
N ARG A 380 31.64 -8.34 5.43
CA ARG A 380 32.57 -9.48 5.59
C ARG A 380 32.84 -9.85 7.04
#